data_AF-A0A839E406-F1
#
_entry.id   AF-A0A839E406-F1
#
_cell.length_a   1.000
_cell.length_b   1.000
_cell.length_c   1.000
_cell.angle_alpha   90.00
_cell.angle_beta   90.00
_cell.angle_gamma   90.00
#
_symmetry.space_group_name_H-M   'P 1'
#
loop_
_entity.id
_entity.type
_entity.pdbx_description
1 polymer ?
#
loop_
_entity_poly.entity_id
_entity_poly.type
_entity_poly.pdbx_seq_one_letter_code
_entity_poly.pdbx_strand_id
1 'polypeptide(L)'
;MRVEPVDERDSAWEDSRPRFRVYLSEGGEASDARKCPRTTDTCDVVDADVLQVVSWAQDQAGDDELYAVALVGEDGPVPAGQRRGLTWLVGMDANEVVQDDAERQCFERTLARRGRRVVDIGQ
;
A
#
# COMPACT_ATOMS: atom_id res chain seq x y z
N MET A 1 -10.44 -13.82 2.54
CA MET A 1 -11.50 -12.79 2.37
C MET A 1 -12.68 -13.20 3.24
N ARG A 2 -13.22 -12.28 4.04
CA ARG A 2 -14.40 -12.47 4.88
C ARG A 2 -15.34 -11.30 4.60
N VAL A 3 -16.64 -11.57 4.53
CA VAL A 3 -17.67 -10.55 4.27
C VAL A 3 -18.59 -10.51 5.48
N GLU A 4 -18.84 -9.31 6.01
CA GLU A 4 -19.65 -9.09 7.21
C GLU A 4 -20.70 -8.01 6.94
N PRO A 5 -21.91 -8.11 7.52
CA PRO A 5 -22.93 -7.06 7.42
C PRO A 5 -22.50 -5.82 8.23
N VAL A 6 -22.93 -4.64 7.78
CA VAL A 6 -22.61 -3.35 8.40
C VAL A 6 -23.88 -2.55 8.67
N ASP A 7 -23.85 -1.68 9.68
CA ASP A 7 -24.95 -0.78 10.03
C ASP A 7 -25.14 0.35 8.99
N GLU A 8 -26.35 0.87 8.83
CA GLU A 8 -26.63 2.06 8.01
C GLU A 8 -25.95 3.31 8.60
N ARG A 9 -25.25 4.09 7.75
CA ARG A 9 -24.30 5.14 8.16
C ARG A 9 -24.85 6.56 8.09
N ASP A 10 -24.29 7.43 8.93
CA ASP A 10 -24.19 8.86 8.65
C ASP A 10 -22.94 9.15 7.79
N SER A 11 -23.05 10.11 6.87
CA SER A 11 -21.97 10.50 5.95
C SER A 11 -21.00 11.52 6.57
N ALA A 12 -21.12 11.81 7.88
CA ALA A 12 -20.35 12.89 8.52
C ALA A 12 -18.87 12.56 8.72
N TRP A 13 -18.50 11.28 8.57
CA TRP A 13 -17.15 10.75 8.76
C TRP A 13 -16.52 10.27 7.44
N GLU A 14 -17.13 10.62 6.30
CA GLU A 14 -16.66 10.25 4.97
C GLU A 14 -15.70 11.29 4.42
N ASP A 15 -14.53 10.84 3.96
CA ASP A 15 -13.60 11.66 3.21
C ASP A 15 -13.66 11.29 1.73
N SER A 16 -14.06 12.26 0.91
CA SER A 16 -14.13 12.10 -0.56
C SER A 16 -12.81 12.42 -1.26
N ARG A 17 -11.78 12.85 -0.52
CA ARG A 17 -10.47 13.22 -1.04
C ARG A 17 -9.36 12.43 -0.35
N PRO A 18 -9.37 11.10 -0.46
CA PRO A 18 -8.37 10.27 0.18
C PRO A 18 -6.96 10.63 -0.32
N ARG A 19 -6.00 10.62 0.61
CA ARG A 19 -4.57 10.65 0.30
C ARG A 19 -4.00 9.26 0.45
N PHE A 20 -3.36 8.77 -0.60
CA PHE A 20 -2.67 7.50 -0.58
C PHE A 20 -1.17 7.72 -0.48
N ARG A 21 -0.46 6.85 0.23
CA ARG A 21 1.00 6.78 0.21
C ARG A 21 1.42 5.54 -0.54
N VAL A 22 2.29 5.72 -1.53
CA VAL A 22 2.87 4.65 -2.33
C VAL A 22 4.33 4.48 -1.96
N TYR A 23 4.72 3.23 -1.77
CA TYR A 23 6.10 2.81 -1.56
C TYR A 23 6.53 1.98 -2.77
N LEU A 24 7.67 2.33 -3.35
CA LEU A 24 8.36 1.51 -4.34
C LEU A 24 9.60 0.90 -3.70
N SER A 25 9.88 -0.36 -3.98
CA SER A 25 11.01 -1.06 -3.36
C SER A 25 11.67 -2.03 -4.34
N GLU A 26 13.00 -2.03 -4.35
CA GLU A 26 13.79 -3.03 -5.08
C GLU A 26 13.48 -4.42 -4.54
N GLY A 27 12.96 -5.32 -5.38
CA GLY A 27 12.50 -6.63 -4.94
C GLY A 27 13.63 -7.52 -4.41
N GLY A 28 13.59 -7.87 -3.12
CA GLY A 28 14.37 -8.96 -2.54
C GLY A 28 13.78 -10.33 -2.89
N GLU A 29 14.62 -11.38 -2.98
CA GLU A 29 14.13 -12.76 -3.15
C GLU A 29 13.40 -13.25 -1.89
N ALA A 30 12.32 -14.04 -2.07
CA ALA A 30 11.56 -14.65 -0.96
C ALA A 30 12.42 -15.49 -0.01
N SER A 31 13.51 -16.07 -0.53
CA SER A 31 14.48 -16.91 0.18
C SER A 31 15.36 -16.12 1.16
N ASP A 32 15.42 -14.80 1.05
CA ASP A 32 16.27 -13.92 1.86
C ASP A 32 15.41 -12.94 2.67
N ALA A 33 14.28 -13.40 3.23
CA ALA A 33 13.36 -12.62 4.09
C ALA A 33 14.02 -12.00 5.35
N ARG A 34 15.33 -12.20 5.55
CA ARG A 34 16.17 -11.51 6.55
C ARG A 34 16.79 -10.21 6.02
N LYS A 35 16.83 -10.00 4.71
CA LYS A 35 17.09 -8.72 4.07
C LYS A 35 15.76 -8.07 3.71
N CYS A 36 15.41 -7.03 4.44
CA CYS A 36 14.29 -6.19 4.08
C CYS A 36 14.56 -5.54 2.71
N PRO A 37 13.65 -5.66 1.72
CA PRO A 37 13.74 -4.88 0.49
C PRO A 37 13.89 -3.40 0.83
N ARG A 38 14.76 -2.69 0.12
CA ARG A 38 14.92 -1.24 0.36
C ARG A 38 13.86 -0.49 -0.40
N THR A 39 13.13 0.37 0.31
CA THR A 39 12.30 1.38 -0.33
C THR A 39 13.18 2.35 -1.11
N THR A 40 12.96 2.40 -2.41
CA THR A 40 13.66 3.29 -3.34
C THR A 40 12.96 4.63 -3.44
N ASP A 41 11.62 4.64 -3.34
CA ASP A 41 10.84 5.85 -3.42
C ASP A 41 9.57 5.80 -2.55
N THR A 42 9.12 6.96 -2.09
CA THR A 42 7.89 7.14 -1.32
C THR A 42 7.22 8.45 -1.69
N CYS A 43 5.98 8.38 -2.15
CA CYS A 43 5.22 9.56 -2.54
C CYS A 43 3.77 9.48 -2.05
N ASP A 44 3.12 10.63 -1.92
CA ASP A 44 1.69 10.72 -1.65
C ASP A 44 0.95 11.02 -2.97
N VAL A 45 -0.14 10.30 -3.23
CA VAL A 45 -1.06 10.49 -4.35
C VAL A 45 -2.40 10.99 -3.82
N VAL A 46 -2.92 12.03 -4.45
CA VAL A 46 -4.21 12.69 -4.12
C VAL A 46 -5.07 12.76 -5.38
N ASP A 47 -6.36 13.11 -5.21
CA ASP A 47 -7.31 13.27 -6.32
C ASP A 47 -7.46 12.03 -7.22
N ALA A 48 -7.30 10.85 -6.62
CA ALA A 48 -7.43 9.55 -7.28
C ALA A 48 -8.22 8.58 -6.40
N ASP A 49 -8.79 7.53 -6.99
CA ASP A 49 -9.32 6.39 -6.26
C ASP A 49 -8.26 5.27 -6.09
N VAL A 50 -8.59 4.26 -5.28
CA VAL A 50 -7.66 3.15 -4.99
C VAL A 50 -7.26 2.34 -6.23
N LEU A 51 -8.15 2.18 -7.21
CA LEU A 51 -7.84 1.43 -8.42
C LEU A 51 -6.91 2.23 -9.33
N GLN A 52 -7.12 3.54 -9.44
CA GLN A 52 -6.22 4.45 -10.15
C GLN A 52 -4.82 4.46 -9.54
N VAL A 53 -4.71 4.56 -8.22
CA VAL A 53 -3.42 4.52 -7.52
C VAL A 53 -2.72 3.18 -7.70
N VAL A 54 -3.43 2.06 -7.61
CA VAL A 54 -2.83 0.74 -7.84
C VAL A 54 -2.39 0.58 -9.28
N SER A 55 -3.20 1.02 -10.26
CA SER A 55 -2.80 1.00 -11.66
C SER A 55 -1.51 1.77 -11.89
N TRP A 56 -1.46 3.01 -11.40
CA TRP A 56 -0.28 3.87 -11.50
C TRP A 56 0.94 3.28 -10.79
N ALA A 57 0.77 2.71 -9.58
CA ALA A 57 1.87 2.11 -8.84
C ALA A 57 2.47 0.89 -9.57
N GLN A 58 1.64 0.09 -10.26
CA GLN A 58 2.13 -0.99 -11.13
C GLN A 58 2.92 -0.45 -12.32
N ASP A 59 2.47 0.66 -12.92
CA ASP A 59 3.19 1.29 -14.04
C ASP A 59 4.56 1.82 -13.60
N GLN A 60 4.66 2.40 -12.40
CA GLN A 60 5.93 2.86 -11.85
C GLN A 60 6.87 1.71 -11.49
N ALA A 61 6.35 0.66 -10.84
CA ALA A 61 7.16 -0.47 -10.41
C ALA A 61 7.68 -1.33 -11.56
N GLY A 62 6.97 -1.34 -12.69
CA GLY A 62 7.31 -2.16 -13.86
C GLY A 62 7.41 -3.65 -13.52
N ASP A 63 8.41 -4.31 -14.10
CA ASP A 63 8.61 -5.76 -13.94
C ASP A 63 9.48 -6.13 -12.73
N ASP A 64 10.19 -5.16 -12.17
CA ASP A 64 11.32 -5.42 -11.26
C ASP A 64 11.10 -4.95 -9.83
N GLU A 65 10.30 -3.92 -9.61
CA GLU A 65 10.05 -3.39 -8.28
C GLU A 65 8.79 -3.97 -7.65
N LEU A 66 8.74 -3.89 -6.33
CA LEU A 66 7.54 -4.11 -5.54
C LEU A 66 6.89 -2.76 -5.27
N TYR A 67 5.57 -2.77 -5.14
CA TYR A 67 4.82 -1.60 -4.68
C TYR A 67 3.93 -1.96 -3.49
N ALA A 68 3.74 -0.99 -2.61
CA ALA A 68 2.75 -1.03 -1.53
C ALA A 68 1.97 0.29 -1.49
N VAL A 69 0.70 0.20 -1.13
CA VAL A 69 -0.22 1.35 -1.08
C VAL A 69 -0.90 1.38 0.28
N ALA A 70 -0.88 2.54 0.93
CA ALA A 70 -1.59 2.79 2.17
C ALA A 70 -2.51 4.01 2.05
N LEU A 71 -3.64 4.00 2.76
CA LEU A 71 -4.43 5.20 3.03
C LEU A 71 -3.75 5.98 4.17
N VAL A 72 -3.51 7.26 3.96
CA VAL A 72 -2.94 8.15 4.97
C VAL A 72 -4.04 8.61 5.92
N GLY A 73 -3.85 8.38 7.22
CA GLY A 73 -4.76 8.82 8.27
C GLY A 73 -4.77 10.35 8.44
N GLU A 74 -5.93 10.84 8.92
CA GLU A 74 -6.37 12.23 9.16
C GLU A 74 -5.58 13.39 8.53
N ASP A 75 -6.32 14.28 7.87
CA ASP A 75 -5.88 15.62 7.48
C ASP A 75 -5.89 16.61 8.65
N GLY A 76 -5.12 16.29 9.69
CA GLY A 76 -4.75 17.22 10.76
C GLY A 76 -3.30 17.70 10.62
N PRO A 77 -2.94 18.90 11.12
CA PRO A 77 -1.55 19.25 11.33
C PRO A 77 -0.94 18.24 12.31
N VAL A 78 0.00 17.45 11.81
CA VAL A 78 0.72 16.48 12.63
C VAL A 78 1.66 17.26 13.55
N PRO A 79 1.59 17.06 14.88
CA PRO A 79 2.53 17.65 15.80
C PRO A 79 3.97 17.37 15.38
N ALA A 80 4.87 18.33 15.61
CA ALA A 80 6.28 18.15 15.32
C ALA A 80 6.82 16.88 16.00
N GLY A 81 7.39 15.97 15.21
CA GLY A 81 7.91 14.68 15.68
C GLY A 81 6.94 13.50 15.62
N GLN A 82 5.68 13.71 15.23
CA GLN A 82 4.75 12.62 14.92
C GLN A 82 4.74 12.31 13.42
N ARG A 83 4.38 11.06 13.09
CA ARG A 83 4.12 10.60 11.73
C ARG A 83 2.63 10.35 11.56
N ARG A 84 2.10 10.56 10.36
CA ARG A 84 0.71 10.19 10.05
C ARG A 84 0.55 8.68 10.17
N GLY A 85 -0.59 8.25 10.72
CA GLY A 85 -0.98 6.85 10.68
C GLY A 85 -1.20 6.40 9.22
N LEU A 86 -0.94 5.12 8.95
CA LEU A 86 -1.13 4.51 7.64
C LEU A 86 -2.04 3.29 7.80
N THR A 87 -2.99 3.13 6.89
CA THR A 87 -3.79 1.91 6.76
C THR A 87 -3.43 1.22 5.45
N TRP A 88 -2.77 0.07 5.51
CA TRP A 88 -2.31 -0.66 4.33
C TRP A 88 -3.48 -1.21 3.51
N LEU A 89 -3.49 -0.89 2.21
CA LEU A 89 -4.48 -1.36 1.23
C LEU A 89 -3.89 -2.45 0.34
N VAL A 90 -2.62 -2.28 -0.05
CA VAL A 90 -1.87 -3.26 -0.85
C VAL A 90 -0.47 -3.42 -0.24
N GLY A 91 -0.10 -4.66 0.08
CA GLY A 91 1.22 -4.97 0.63
C GLY A 91 1.43 -4.37 2.03
N MET A 92 2.68 -4.05 2.34
CA MET A 92 3.15 -3.41 3.58
C MET A 92 4.51 -2.75 3.31
N ASP A 93 5.03 -1.98 4.26
CA ASP A 93 6.39 -1.42 4.17
C ASP A 93 7.39 -2.57 4.11
N ALA A 94 8.16 -2.61 3.03
CA ALA A 94 9.12 -3.66 2.82
C ALA A 94 10.33 -3.57 3.76
N ASN A 95 10.54 -2.43 4.43
CA ASN A 95 11.58 -2.27 5.45
C ASN A 95 11.17 -2.83 6.82
N GLU A 96 9.90 -3.16 7.02
CA GLU A 96 9.44 -3.68 8.30
C GLU A 96 9.77 -5.18 8.46
N VAL A 97 10.08 -5.56 9.70
CA VAL A 97 10.31 -6.95 10.05
C VAL A 97 8.96 -7.64 10.17
N VAL A 98 8.74 -8.69 9.37
CA VAL A 98 7.57 -9.56 9.46
C VAL A 98 7.51 -10.21 10.84
N GLN A 99 6.48 -9.88 11.61
CA GLN A 99 6.28 -10.27 13.01
C GLN A 99 5.39 -11.52 13.14
N ASP A 100 4.45 -11.71 12.22
CA ASP A 100 3.50 -12.84 12.28
C ASP A 100 3.23 -13.51 10.92
N ASP A 101 2.43 -14.58 10.93
CA ASP A 101 2.10 -15.35 9.73
C ASP A 101 1.18 -14.58 8.76
N ALA A 102 0.39 -13.63 9.24
CA ALA A 102 -0.48 -12.82 8.38
C ALA A 102 0.34 -11.80 7.59
N GLU A 103 1.32 -11.18 8.22
CA GLU A 103 2.31 -10.30 7.60
C GLU A 103 3.18 -11.08 6.61
N ARG A 104 3.61 -12.31 6.96
CA ARG A 104 4.36 -13.18 6.02
C ARG A 104 3.56 -13.46 4.76
N GLN A 105 2.29 -13.87 4.91
CA GLN A 105 1.40 -14.09 3.78
C GLN A 105 1.14 -12.81 2.98
N CYS A 106 1.11 -11.65 3.65
CA CYS A 106 0.99 -10.37 2.96
C CYS A 106 2.22 -10.11 2.07
N PHE A 107 3.41 -10.31 2.61
CA PHE A 107 4.68 -10.14 1.90
C PHE A 107 4.82 -11.11 0.72
N GLU A 108 4.48 -12.38 0.92
CA GLU A 108 4.45 -13.39 -0.16
C GLU A 108 3.50 -12.98 -1.29
N ARG A 109 2.32 -12.43 -0.97
CA ARG A 109 1.41 -11.88 -1.99
C ARG A 109 2.00 -10.68 -2.72
N THR A 110 2.75 -9.82 -2.05
CA THR A 110 3.45 -8.69 -2.69
C THR A 110 4.50 -9.19 -3.67
N LEU A 111 5.33 -10.16 -3.26
CA LEU A 111 6.31 -10.79 -4.15
C LEU A 111 5.64 -11.47 -5.35
N ALA A 112 4.54 -12.18 -5.13
CA ALA A 112 3.80 -12.86 -6.19
C ALA A 112 3.13 -11.92 -7.21
N ARG A 113 3.07 -10.60 -6.93
CA ARG A 113 2.56 -9.57 -7.84
C ARG A 113 3.66 -8.88 -8.65
N ARG A 114 4.94 -9.10 -8.33
CA ARG A 114 6.06 -8.52 -9.08
C ARG A 114 5.93 -8.84 -10.58
N GLY A 115 6.01 -7.82 -11.42
CA GLY A 115 5.83 -7.92 -12.88
C GLY A 115 4.49 -8.45 -13.34
N ARG A 116 3.44 -8.36 -12.49
CA ARG A 116 2.08 -8.75 -12.84
C ARG A 116 1.14 -7.58 -12.70
N ARG A 117 0.41 -7.31 -13.79
CA ARG A 117 -0.72 -6.40 -13.78
C ARG A 117 -1.94 -7.10 -13.17
N VAL A 118 -2.37 -6.63 -12.00
CA VAL A 118 -3.56 -7.07 -11.27
C VAL A 118 -4.74 -6.12 -11.42
N VAL A 119 -4.49 -4.84 -11.67
CA VAL A 119 -5.51 -3.85 -12.04
C VAL A 119 -5.23 -3.36 -13.45
N ASP A 120 -6.23 -3.44 -14.32
CA ASP A 120 -6.21 -2.84 -15.65
C ASP A 120 -7.48 -2.01 -15.82
N ILE A 121 -7.34 -0.72 -15.59
CA ILE A 121 -8.38 0.27 -15.82
C ILE A 121 -8.11 0.83 -17.22
N GLY A 122 -8.89 0.36 -18.20
CA GLY A 122 -8.79 0.86 -19.57
C GLY A 122 -8.83 2.38 -19.58
N GLN A 123 -7.91 2.99 -20.34
CA GLN A 123 -7.83 4.44 -20.53
C GLN A 123 -9.06 4.98 -21.25
#